data_AF-A0A2S2QTH8-F1
#
_entry.id   AF-A0A2S2QTH8-F1
#
_cell.length_a   1.000
_cell.length_b   1.000
_cell.length_c   1.000
_cell.angle_alpha   90.00
_cell.angle_beta   90.00
_cell.angle_gamma   90.00
#
_symmetry.space_group_name_H-M   'P 1'
#
loop_
_entity.id
_entity.type
_entity.pdbx_description
1 polymer ?
#
loop_
_entity_poly.entity_id
_entity_poly.type
_entity_poly.pdbx_seq_one_letter_code
_entity_poly.pdbx_strand_id
1 'polypeptide(L)'
;MLIMSKNEKNRKIKSEVMKKLRATSNEVGSDCRCKRYKCFEVISPEERNRIIKDFNSLGEDNRQNEYLGGLIRILPVVQRRSRKDPNEAKFNDSSYSYRLRSYVNGALQDIFICYKAFFKYLWYF
;
A
#
# COMPACT_ATOMS: atom_id res chain seq x y z
N MET A 1 -28.77 -22.87 -19.36
CA MET A 1 -27.58 -22.72 -18.50
C MET A 1 -26.46 -23.57 -19.06
N LEU A 2 -25.34 -22.98 -19.46
CA LEU A 2 -24.15 -23.75 -19.86
C LEU A 2 -23.50 -24.32 -18.60
N ILE A 3 -23.42 -25.65 -18.50
CA ILE A 3 -22.74 -26.33 -17.40
C ILE A 3 -21.25 -26.35 -17.71
N MET A 4 -20.45 -25.64 -16.91
CA MET A 4 -18.98 -25.64 -17.04
C MET A 4 -18.42 -27.06 -16.94
N SER A 5 -17.44 -27.39 -17.77
CA SER A 5 -16.76 -28.69 -17.74
C SER A 5 -15.98 -28.88 -16.42
N LYS A 6 -15.76 -30.13 -16.01
CA LYS A 6 -14.96 -30.46 -14.80
C LYS A 6 -13.55 -29.84 -14.84
N ASN A 7 -12.93 -29.81 -16.03
CA ASN A 7 -11.60 -29.23 -16.23
C ASN A 7 -11.59 -27.70 -16.08
N GLU A 8 -12.62 -27.03 -16.59
CA GLU A 8 -12.77 -25.57 -16.49
C GLU A 8 -13.01 -25.13 -15.03
N LYS A 9 -13.85 -25.87 -14.30
CA LYS A 9 -14.06 -25.67 -12.85
C LYS A 9 -12.75 -25.81 -12.07
N ASN A 10 -11.98 -26.85 -12.33
CA ASN A 10 -10.69 -27.08 -11.66
C ASN A 10 -9.67 -25.97 -11.95
N ARG A 11 -9.60 -25.48 -13.20
CA ARG A 11 -8.74 -24.35 -13.57
C ARG A 11 -9.14 -23.07 -12.83
N LYS A 12 -10.44 -22.79 -12.72
CA LYS A 12 -10.94 -21.63 -11.98
C LYS A 12 -10.59 -21.72 -10.49
N ILE A 13 -10.82 -22.88 -9.86
CA ILE A 13 -10.46 -23.11 -8.45
C ILE A 13 -8.96 -22.88 -8.22
N LYS A 14 -8.09 -23.46 -9.06
CA LYS A 14 -6.64 -23.23 -8.96
C LYS A 14 -6.28 -21.75 -9.06
N SER A 15 -6.89 -21.02 -10.00
CA SER A 15 -6.67 -19.59 -10.14
C SER A 15 -7.09 -18.81 -8.90
N GLU A 16 -8.23 -19.13 -8.30
CA GLU A 16 -8.72 -18.46 -7.09
C GLU A 16 -7.83 -18.76 -5.88
N VAL A 17 -7.39 -20.02 -5.73
CA VAL A 17 -6.43 -20.40 -4.68
C VAL A 17 -5.11 -19.63 -4.84
N MET A 18 -4.58 -19.53 -6.06
CA MET A 18 -3.33 -18.79 -6.31
C MET A 18 -3.45 -17.29 -6.01
N LYS A 19 -4.59 -16.66 -6.35
CA LYS A 19 -4.86 -15.26 -5.99
C LYS A 19 -4.87 -15.09 -4.48
N LYS A 20 -5.62 -15.94 -3.78
CA LYS A 20 -5.72 -15.89 -2.32
C LYS A 20 -4.38 -16.11 -1.63
N LEU A 21 -3.57 -17.07 -2.11
CA LEU A 21 -2.22 -17.29 -1.59
C LEU A 21 -1.39 -16.01 -1.69
N ARG A 22 -1.35 -15.37 -2.87
CA ARG A 22 -0.64 -14.10 -3.08
C ARG A 22 -1.13 -12.99 -2.16
N ALA A 23 -2.44 -12.83 -2.00
CA ALA A 23 -3.02 -11.83 -1.12
C ALA A 23 -2.63 -12.04 0.36
N THR A 24 -2.43 -13.28 0.79
CA THR A 24 -2.17 -13.61 2.20
C THR A 24 -0.70 -13.79 2.57
N SER A 25 0.22 -13.73 1.60
CA SER A 25 1.64 -14.04 1.79
C SER A 25 2.55 -12.81 1.72
N ASN A 26 2.04 -11.62 2.04
CA ASN A 26 2.89 -10.42 2.04
C ASN A 26 3.82 -10.43 3.26
N GLU A 27 5.03 -9.89 3.07
CA GLU A 27 6.06 -9.80 4.10
C GLU A 27 6.54 -8.35 4.25
N VAL A 28 7.13 -8.02 5.40
CA VAL A 28 7.74 -6.71 5.62
C VAL A 28 8.99 -6.60 4.76
N GLY A 29 8.97 -5.68 3.78
CA GLY A 29 10.13 -5.40 2.95
C GLY A 29 11.31 -4.77 3.71
N SER A 30 12.44 -4.64 3.02
CA SER A 30 13.66 -4.03 3.56
C SER A 30 13.51 -2.53 3.88
N ASP A 31 14.34 -2.02 4.78
CA ASP A 31 14.33 -0.59 5.15
C ASP A 31 14.33 0.32 3.91
N CYS A 32 13.39 1.26 3.89
CA CYS A 32 13.25 2.28 2.85
C CYS A 32 14.36 3.35 2.88
N ARG A 33 15.13 3.44 3.98
CA ARG A 33 16.22 4.39 4.25
C ARG A 33 15.83 5.86 4.02
N CYS A 34 14.54 6.18 4.18
CA CYS A 34 14.06 7.52 3.90
C CYS A 34 14.42 8.48 5.04
N LYS A 35 15.11 9.58 4.71
CA LYS A 35 15.53 10.56 5.71
C LYS A 35 14.39 11.46 6.23
N ARG A 36 13.38 11.70 5.40
CA ARG A 36 12.26 12.61 5.71
C ARG A 36 11.32 12.05 6.78
N TYR A 37 10.89 10.81 6.61
CA TYR A 37 9.89 10.18 7.47
C TYR A 37 10.48 9.11 8.39
N LYS A 38 11.72 8.66 8.12
CA LYS A 38 12.43 7.68 8.95
C LYS A 38 11.54 6.48 9.30
N CYS A 39 10.83 5.95 8.29
CA CYS A 39 9.72 5.03 8.51
C CYS A 39 10.10 3.80 9.36
N PHE A 40 11.33 3.31 9.26
CA PHE A 40 11.80 2.14 10.00
C PHE A 40 12.33 2.46 11.40
N GLU A 41 12.59 3.73 11.71
CA GLU A 41 12.94 4.21 13.06
C GLU A 41 11.66 4.54 13.86
N VAL A 42 10.66 5.15 13.19
CA VAL A 42 9.41 5.58 13.83
C VAL A 42 8.48 4.41 14.12
N ILE A 43 8.48 3.38 13.26
CA ILE A 43 7.62 2.21 13.39
C ILE A 43 8.46 1.05 13.90
N SER A 44 8.11 0.53 15.09
CA SER A 44 8.80 -0.59 15.67
C SER A 44 8.68 -1.86 14.80
N PRO A 45 9.64 -2.78 14.86
CA PRO A 45 9.57 -4.05 14.12
C PRO A 45 8.30 -4.85 14.42
N GLU A 46 7.87 -4.88 15.69
CA GLU A 46 6.66 -5.60 16.14
C GLU A 46 5.41 -5.01 15.49
N GLU A 47 5.36 -3.68 15.40
CA GLU A 47 4.23 -2.98 14.83
C GLU A 47 4.16 -3.12 13.31
N ARG A 48 5.31 -3.12 12.63
CA ARG A 48 5.37 -3.49 11.19
C ARG A 48 4.83 -4.91 10.96
N ASN A 49 5.21 -5.85 11.83
CA ASN A 49 4.74 -7.23 11.78
C ASN A 49 3.25 -7.38 12.12
N ARG A 50 2.69 -6.52 12.97
CA ARG A 50 1.25 -6.46 13.21
C ARG A 50 0.51 -5.98 11.97
N ILE A 51 0.98 -4.87 11.39
CA ILE A 51 0.37 -4.25 10.21
C ILE A 51 0.35 -5.20 9.01
N ILE A 52 1.43 -5.94 8.77
CA ILE A 52 1.46 -6.92 7.66
C ILE A 52 0.50 -8.09 7.91
N LYS A 53 0.38 -8.55 9.16
CA LYS A 53 -0.58 -9.61 9.53
C LYS A 53 -2.01 -9.14 9.33
N ASP A 54 -2.33 -7.93 9.77
CA ASP A 54 -3.65 -7.32 9.61
C ASP A 54 -3.97 -7.16 8.11
N PHE A 55 -3.01 -6.74 7.29
CA PHE A 55 -3.18 -6.63 5.85
C PHE A 55 -3.40 -7.99 5.16
N ASN A 56 -2.61 -9.01 5.51
CA ASN A 56 -2.79 -10.37 5.00
C ASN A 56 -4.13 -10.97 5.41
N SER A 57 -4.68 -10.58 6.57
CA SER A 57 -5.98 -11.06 7.04
C SER A 57 -7.17 -10.61 6.18
N LEU A 58 -6.99 -9.56 5.35
CA LEU A 58 -8.01 -9.09 4.40
C LEU A 58 -8.34 -10.16 3.34
N GLY A 59 -7.38 -11.00 2.98
CA GLY A 59 -7.57 -12.24 2.21
C GLY A 59 -7.94 -12.11 0.74
N GLU A 60 -8.22 -10.89 0.25
CA GLU A 60 -8.66 -10.61 -1.12
C GLU A 60 -8.08 -9.29 -1.64
N ASP A 61 -7.61 -9.29 -2.88
CA ASP A 61 -6.97 -8.14 -3.55
C ASP A 61 -7.84 -6.87 -3.52
N ASN A 62 -9.16 -7.00 -3.72
CA ASN A 62 -10.07 -5.85 -3.74
C ASN A 62 -10.11 -5.16 -2.37
N ARG A 63 -10.24 -5.93 -1.29
CA ARG A 63 -10.23 -5.40 0.09
C ARG A 63 -8.90 -4.77 0.44
N GLN A 64 -7.81 -5.37 -0.03
CA GLN A 64 -6.47 -4.82 0.12
C GLN A 64 -6.31 -3.49 -0.61
N ASN A 65 -6.79 -3.39 -1.85
CA ASN A 65 -6.76 -2.16 -2.63
C ASN A 65 -7.63 -1.06 -2.01
N GLU A 66 -8.81 -1.39 -1.50
CA GLU A 66 -9.67 -0.45 -0.76
C GLU A 66 -8.97 0.07 0.51
N TYR A 67 -8.36 -0.83 1.29
CA TYR A 67 -7.57 -0.47 2.47
C TYR A 67 -6.42 0.46 2.10
N LEU A 68 -5.63 0.12 1.07
CA LEU A 68 -4.54 0.95 0.56
C LEU A 68 -5.04 2.33 0.10
N GLY A 69 -6.15 2.37 -0.64
CA GLY A 69 -6.76 3.60 -1.11
C GLY A 69 -7.12 4.54 0.03
N GLY A 70 -7.66 4.01 1.13
CA GLY A 70 -7.99 4.78 2.34
C GLY A 70 -6.78 5.39 3.06
N LEU A 71 -5.58 4.85 2.83
CA LEU A 71 -4.32 5.34 3.41
C LEU A 71 -3.66 6.45 2.59
N ILE A 72 -4.10 6.66 1.35
CA ILE A 72 -3.58 7.71 0.46
C ILE A 72 -4.39 8.98 0.66
N ARG A 73 -3.69 10.11 0.86
CA ARG A 73 -4.31 11.43 0.92
C ARG A 73 -3.80 12.29 -0.22
N ILE A 74 -4.74 12.79 -1.03
CA ILE A 74 -4.51 13.77 -2.08
C ILE A 74 -4.33 15.14 -1.43
N LEU A 75 -3.25 15.82 -1.79
CA LEU A 75 -2.91 17.16 -1.33
C LEU A 75 -2.99 18.13 -2.51
N PRO A 76 -3.69 19.27 -2.36
CA PRO A 76 -3.68 20.30 -3.39
C PRO A 76 -2.27 20.87 -3.55
N VAL A 77 -1.89 21.23 -4.77
CA VAL A 77 -0.58 21.82 -5.04
C VAL A 77 -0.59 23.29 -4.62
N VAL A 78 -0.02 23.57 -3.44
CA VAL A 78 -0.08 24.89 -2.79
C VAL A 78 0.90 25.91 -3.40
N GLN A 79 1.96 25.46 -4.09
CA GLN A 79 2.95 26.37 -4.69
C GLN A 79 3.40 25.91 -6.07
N ARG A 80 3.13 26.74 -7.09
CA ARG A 80 3.72 26.64 -8.43
C ARG A 80 5.03 27.43 -8.44
N ARG A 81 6.18 26.73 -8.40
CA ARG A 81 7.52 27.36 -8.40
C ARG A 81 8.26 27.24 -9.73
N SER A 82 7.58 26.86 -10.81
CA SER A 82 8.27 26.87 -12.11
C SER A 82 8.55 28.32 -12.49
N ARG A 83 9.81 28.63 -12.76
CA ARG A 83 10.22 29.90 -13.39
C ARG A 83 10.05 29.87 -14.91
N LYS A 84 9.64 28.72 -15.48
CA LYS A 84 9.38 28.55 -16.91
C LYS A 84 8.01 29.10 -17.27
N ASP A 85 7.86 29.45 -18.54
CA ASP A 85 6.56 29.85 -19.10
C ASP A 85 5.47 28.81 -18.79
N PRO A 86 4.25 29.23 -18.41
CA PRO A 86 3.15 28.32 -18.10
C PRO A 86 2.85 27.28 -19.19
N ASN A 87 3.09 27.60 -20.46
CA ASN A 87 2.85 26.68 -21.58
C ASN A 87 3.94 25.60 -21.73
N GLU A 88 5.12 25.80 -21.15
CA GLU A 88 6.22 24.83 -21.17
C GLU A 88 6.38 24.07 -19.83
N ALA A 89 5.81 24.63 -18.76
CA ALA A 89 5.94 24.10 -17.42
C ALA A 89 5.00 22.88 -17.23
N LYS A 90 5.60 21.70 -17.01
CA LYS A 90 4.88 20.51 -16.56
C LYS A 90 4.57 20.64 -15.06
N PHE A 91 3.42 21.20 -14.75
CA PHE A 91 2.91 21.22 -13.38
C PHE A 91 2.28 19.87 -13.02
N ASN A 92 2.47 19.45 -11.78
CA ASN A 92 1.63 18.39 -11.23
C ASN A 92 0.33 19.01 -10.76
N ASP A 93 -0.80 18.38 -11.07
CA ASP A 93 -2.12 18.84 -10.60
C ASP A 93 -2.39 18.46 -9.15
N SER A 94 -1.66 17.48 -8.62
CA SER A 94 -1.84 16.97 -7.26
C SER A 94 -0.53 16.44 -6.69
N SER A 95 -0.42 16.49 -5.36
CA SER A 95 0.60 15.79 -4.60
C SER A 95 -0.06 14.71 -3.75
N TYR A 96 0.67 13.64 -3.44
CA TYR A 96 0.14 12.52 -2.65
C TYR A 96 0.93 12.38 -1.36
N SER A 97 0.22 12.03 -0.29
CA SER A 97 0.82 11.62 0.97
C SER A 97 0.29 10.26 1.38
N TYR A 98 1.18 9.42 1.91
CA TYR A 98 0.88 8.06 2.33
C TYR A 98 0.89 8.02 3.84
N ARG A 99 -0.15 7.44 4.43
CA ARG A 99 -0.27 7.27 5.87
C ARG A 99 -0.34 5.80 6.23
N LEU A 100 -0.04 5.52 7.49
CA LEU A 100 -0.20 4.20 8.07
C LEU A 100 -0.74 4.36 9.48
N ARG A 101 -1.68 3.50 9.88
CA ARG A 101 -2.21 3.50 11.23
C ARG A 101 -1.36 2.59 12.11
N SER A 102 -0.68 3.18 13.08
CA SER A 102 0.34 2.52 13.87
C SER A 102 0.18 2.88 15.35
N TYR A 103 0.40 1.92 16.24
CA TYR A 103 0.61 2.22 17.65
C TYR A 103 2.01 2.82 17.82
N VAL A 104 2.06 4.02 18.37
CA VAL A 104 3.32 4.69 18.75
C VAL A 104 3.16 5.08 20.21
N ASN A 105 4.06 4.61 21.07
CA ASN A 105 4.01 4.83 22.53
C ASN A 105 2.64 4.45 23.16
N GLY A 106 2.01 3.38 22.66
CA GLY A 106 0.71 2.90 23.18
C GLY A 106 -0.52 3.61 22.63
N ALA A 107 -0.39 4.67 21.83
CA ALA A 107 -1.50 5.36 21.20
C ALA A 107 -1.61 5.02 19.71
N LEU A 108 -2.82 4.74 19.24
CA LEU A 108 -3.10 4.50 17.83
C LEU A 108 -3.14 5.83 17.07
N GLN A 109 -2.23 6.03 16.13
CA GLN A 109 -2.14 7.27 15.37
C GLN A 109 -1.82 7.02 13.90
N ASP A 110 -2.21 7.98 13.05
CA ASP A 110 -1.84 7.99 11.65
C ASP A 110 -0.46 8.65 11.48
N ILE A 111 0.51 7.90 10.99
CA ILE A 111 1.87 8.38 10.71
C ILE A 111 2.10 8.52 9.21
N PHE A 112 2.88 9.53 8.81
CA PHE A 112 3.28 9.70 7.42
C PHE A 112 4.43 8.77 7.05
N ILE A 113 4.32 8.11 5.90
CA ILE A 113 5.37 7.25 5.37
C ILE A 113 5.74 7.64 3.94
N CYS A 114 6.94 7.24 3.51
CA CYS A 114 7.34 7.42 2.12
C CYS A 114 6.65 6.40 1.22
N TYR A 115 6.50 6.72 -0.07
CA TYR A 115 5.93 5.81 -1.05
C TYR A 115 6.67 4.46 -1.09
N LYS A 116 8.00 4.46 -0.94
CA LYS A 116 8.79 3.21 -0.92
C LYS A 116 8.38 2.31 0.24
N ALA A 117 8.18 2.86 1.43
CA ALA A 117 7.72 2.09 2.57
C ALA A 117 6.28 1.59 2.32
N PHE A 118 5.40 2.47 1.83
CA PHE A 118 4.01 2.14 1.51
C PHE A 118 3.91 0.95 0.52
N PHE A 119 4.70 0.96 -0.54
CA PHE A 119 4.76 -0.15 -1.50
C PHE A 119 5.49 -1.37 -0.92
N LYS A 120 6.62 -1.21 -0.21
CA LYS A 120 7.38 -2.34 0.35
C LYS A 120 6.64 -3.10 1.44
N TYR A 121 5.68 -2.49 2.12
CA TYR A 121 4.83 -3.20 3.08
C TYR A 121 3.78 -4.06 2.37
N LEU A 122 3.42 -3.78 1.11
CA LEU A 122 2.11 -4.19 0.57
C LEU A 122 2.18 -4.68 -0.89
N TRP A 123 3.36 -4.69 -1.49
CA TRP A 123 3.57 -5.10 -2.88
C TRP A 123 5.04 -5.49 -3.08
N TYR A 124 5.39 -6.78 -2.92
CA TYR A 124 6.38 -7.46 -3.76
C TYR A 124 6.53 -8.95 -3.38
N PHE A 125 5.86 -9.80 -4.17
CA PHE A 125 6.49 -10.86 -4.97
C PHE A 125 5.99 -10.72 -6.41
#